data_AF-A0ABD3MXF6-F1
#
_entry.id   AF-A0ABD3MXF6-F1
#
_cell.length_a   1.000
_cell.length_b   1.000
_cell.length_c   1.000
_cell.angle_alpha   90.00
_cell.angle_beta   90.00
_cell.angle_gamma   90.00
#
_symmetry.space_group_name_H-M   'P 1'
#
loop_
_entity.id
_entity.type
_entity.pdbx_description
1 polymer ?
#
loop_
_entity_poly.entity_id
_entity_poly.type
_entity_poly.pdbx_seq_one_letter_code
_entity_poly.pdbx_strand_id
1 'polypeptide(L)'
;MIYRLLAVGHRFSRSRNTLTMMSGAIRRTTQRLSSVDWSSPVFKGDHEISAMVSSFRAWTAQADAMAEKFSAPPTPIDFAAAKKSVRDVALVEALEKMYKSAKPPAETFAWSAEDQAKKAQLVEDAKADMAFTKEMIDDTEKEIVYMRLNKTTRDMSVNDMKEIYPDIAEEVENEIENREWFKDTLNK
;
A
#
# COMPACT_ATOMS: atom_id res chain seq x y z
N MET A 1 -28.65 -21.76 13.48
CA MET A 1 -27.70 -20.75 14.00
C MET A 1 -27.44 -19.73 12.90
N ILE A 2 -28.50 -19.05 12.49
CA ILE A 2 -28.54 -18.08 11.39
C ILE A 2 -28.93 -16.79 12.08
N TYR A 3 -28.04 -15.80 12.10
CA TYR A 3 -28.30 -14.36 12.19
C TYR A 3 -26.95 -13.67 12.43
N ARG A 4 -26.19 -13.48 11.36
CA ARG A 4 -25.18 -12.41 11.25
C ARG A 4 -24.91 -12.05 9.78
N LEU A 5 -25.97 -12.02 8.96
CA LEU A 5 -26.01 -11.17 7.78
C LEU A 5 -26.68 -9.87 8.21
N LEU A 6 -25.92 -8.79 8.38
CA LEU A 6 -26.34 -7.38 8.23
C LEU A 6 -25.20 -6.48 8.73
N ALA A 7 -24.20 -6.25 7.89
CA ALA A 7 -23.38 -5.03 7.87
C ALA A 7 -22.44 -5.00 6.65
N VAL A 8 -22.93 -5.30 5.45
CA VAL A 8 -22.19 -4.99 4.20
C VAL A 8 -22.78 -3.70 3.65
N GLY A 9 -22.44 -2.59 4.32
CA GLY A 9 -22.95 -1.27 3.99
C GLY A 9 -21.91 -0.21 4.32
N HIS A 10 -21.28 0.31 3.27
CA HIS A 10 -20.55 1.58 3.26
C HIS A 10 -19.29 1.67 4.13
N ARG A 11 -18.15 1.26 3.57
CA ARG A 11 -16.95 2.12 3.60
C ARG A 11 -15.90 1.80 2.52
N PHE A 12 -16.32 1.65 1.26
CA PHE A 12 -15.38 1.89 0.15
C PHE A 12 -15.27 3.39 -0.10
N SER A 13 -14.74 4.13 0.87
CA SER A 13 -14.32 5.51 0.63
C SER A 13 -13.01 5.43 -0.14
N ARG A 14 -13.10 5.56 -1.46
CA ARG A 14 -11.94 5.80 -2.32
C ARG A 14 -11.28 7.09 -1.84
N SER A 15 -10.27 6.94 -0.99
CA SER A 15 -9.23 7.95 -0.84
C SER A 15 -8.44 7.98 -2.16
N ARG A 16 -8.96 8.72 -3.13
CA ARG A 16 -8.16 9.26 -4.22
C ARG A 16 -7.35 10.41 -3.63
N ASN A 17 -6.07 10.42 -3.96
CA ASN A 17 -5.02 11.41 -3.67
C ASN A 17 -4.24 11.19 -2.38
N THR A 18 -3.00 10.73 -2.53
CA THR A 18 -1.82 11.58 -2.30
C THR A 18 -0.67 11.06 -3.14
N LEU A 19 -0.38 11.77 -4.23
CA LEU A 19 0.90 11.67 -4.93
C LEU A 19 1.95 12.11 -3.90
N THR A 20 2.57 11.13 -3.24
CA THR A 20 3.52 11.38 -2.16
C THR A 20 4.75 12.02 -2.79
N MET A 21 4.95 13.32 -2.56
CA MET A 21 6.23 13.97 -2.81
C MET A 21 7.31 13.20 -2.06
N MET A 22 8.22 12.56 -2.80
CA MET A 22 9.38 11.91 -2.21
C MET A 22 10.30 12.98 -1.66
N SER A 23 10.24 13.16 -0.34
CA SER A 23 11.03 14.12 0.44
C SER A 23 12.54 13.90 0.24
N GLY A 24 13.26 15.00 0.03
CA GLY A 24 14.66 15.10 -0.39
C GLY A 24 15.72 14.82 0.69
N ALA A 25 15.58 13.74 1.46
CA ALA A 25 16.66 13.25 2.31
C ALA A 25 17.35 12.05 1.66
N ILE A 26 18.42 12.32 0.91
CA ILE A 26 19.23 11.31 0.22
C ILE A 26 20.04 10.54 1.27
N ARG A 27 19.59 9.35 1.65
CA ARG A 27 20.38 8.38 2.44
C ARG A 27 20.87 7.28 1.52
N ARG A 28 21.90 6.53 1.93
CA ARG A 28 22.25 5.24 1.33
C ARG A 28 21.05 4.30 1.49
N THR A 29 20.19 4.26 0.48
CA THR A 29 18.96 3.46 0.43
C THR A 29 19.28 1.97 0.30
N THR A 30 20.41 1.67 -0.33
CA THR A 30 21.00 0.33 -0.52
C THR A 30 21.04 -0.55 0.74
N GLN A 31 21.49 -0.06 1.89
CA GLN A 31 21.59 -0.91 3.09
C GLN A 31 20.23 -1.33 3.65
N ARG A 32 19.21 -0.44 3.59
CA ARG A 32 17.89 -0.68 4.17
C ARG A 32 16.94 -1.45 3.26
N LEU A 33 17.20 -1.46 1.95
CA LEU A 33 16.38 -2.15 0.95
C LEU A 33 16.93 -3.52 0.55
N SER A 34 18.09 -3.91 1.10
CA SER A 34 18.70 -5.24 0.88
C SER A 34 17.81 -6.41 1.35
N SER A 35 16.91 -6.16 2.31
CA SER A 35 15.94 -7.14 2.81
C SER A 35 14.66 -7.24 1.98
N VAL A 36 14.47 -6.38 0.96
CA VAL A 36 13.27 -6.40 0.13
C VAL A 36 13.48 -7.36 -1.03
N ASP A 37 12.69 -8.44 -1.09
CA ASP A 37 12.65 -9.32 -2.25
C ASP A 37 11.87 -8.67 -3.41
N TRP A 38 12.64 -7.95 -4.21
CA TRP A 38 12.23 -7.30 -5.44
C TRP A 38 11.73 -8.26 -6.55
N SER A 39 11.98 -9.56 -6.42
CA SER A 39 11.54 -10.55 -7.41
C SER A 39 10.14 -11.11 -7.13
N SER A 40 9.60 -10.82 -5.94
CA SER A 40 8.32 -11.33 -5.45
C SER A 40 7.17 -11.14 -6.44
N PRO A 41 6.29 -12.16 -6.62
CA PRO A 41 5.10 -12.06 -7.46
C PRO A 41 4.15 -10.93 -7.06
N VAL A 42 4.15 -10.51 -5.79
CA VAL A 42 3.31 -9.42 -5.26
C VAL A 42 3.53 -8.12 -6.03
N PHE A 43 4.74 -7.89 -6.55
CA PHE A 43 5.07 -6.69 -7.33
C PHE A 43 4.83 -6.83 -8.84
N LYS A 44 4.44 -8.03 -9.31
CA LYS A 44 4.27 -8.35 -10.74
C LYS A 44 2.83 -8.64 -11.14
N GLY A 45 1.94 -8.89 -10.16
CA GLY A 45 0.54 -9.25 -10.41
C GLY A 45 -0.31 -8.12 -11.00
N ASP A 46 0.08 -6.86 -10.77
CA ASP A 46 -0.60 -5.67 -11.29
C ASP A 46 0.39 -4.77 -12.04
N HIS A 47 -0.01 -4.30 -13.22
CA HIS A 47 0.77 -3.40 -14.06
C HIS A 47 1.04 -2.06 -13.36
N GLU A 48 0.07 -1.53 -12.61
CA GLU A 48 0.24 -0.26 -11.90
C GLU A 48 1.29 -0.39 -10.78
N ILE A 49 1.21 -1.46 -9.99
CA ILE A 49 2.16 -1.74 -8.91
C ILE A 49 3.56 -1.96 -9.47
N SER A 50 3.68 -2.73 -10.55
CA SER A 50 4.96 -2.98 -11.23
C SER A 50 5.61 -1.67 -11.72
N ALA A 51 4.82 -0.76 -12.28
CA ALA A 51 5.29 0.55 -12.71
C ALA A 51 5.76 1.41 -11.51
N MET A 52 5.01 1.44 -10.41
CA MET A 52 5.40 2.17 -9.20
C MET A 52 6.65 1.59 -8.53
N VAL A 53 6.80 0.27 -8.51
CA VAL A 53 8.01 -0.39 -7.98
C VAL A 53 9.22 -0.07 -8.84
N SER A 54 9.05 -0.06 -10.15
CA SER A 54 10.12 0.29 -11.09
C SER A 54 10.56 1.75 -10.93
N SER A 55 9.62 2.68 -10.77
CA SER A 55 9.94 4.09 -10.52
C SER A 55 10.61 4.30 -9.17
N PHE A 56 10.17 3.60 -8.12
CA PHE A 56 10.81 3.62 -6.81
C PHE A 56 12.25 3.13 -6.88
N ARG A 57 12.53 2.04 -7.60
CA ARG A 57 13.90 1.54 -7.79
C ARG A 57 14.79 2.56 -8.50
N ALA A 58 14.28 3.17 -9.58
CA ALA A 58 15.01 4.20 -10.30
C ALA A 58 15.34 5.39 -9.38
N TRP A 59 14.38 5.81 -8.56
CA TRP A 59 14.59 6.86 -7.56
C TRP A 59 15.64 6.46 -6.51
N THR A 60 15.61 5.24 -5.98
CA THR A 60 16.61 4.77 -5.01
C THR A 60 18.01 4.74 -5.60
N ALA A 61 18.16 4.26 -6.84
CA ALA A 61 19.44 4.25 -7.54
C ALA A 61 19.95 5.68 -7.79
N GLN A 62 19.05 6.61 -8.13
CA GLN A 62 19.40 8.02 -8.29
C GLN A 62 19.82 8.66 -6.95
N ALA A 63 19.13 8.35 -5.86
CA ALA A 63 19.48 8.80 -4.53
C ALA A 63 20.87 8.29 -4.11
N ASP A 64 21.14 6.99 -4.27
CA ASP A 64 22.45 6.42 -3.98
C ASP A 64 23.57 7.07 -4.84
N ALA A 65 23.32 7.29 -6.13
CA ALA A 65 24.28 7.98 -7.00
C ALA A 65 24.54 9.44 -6.59
N MET A 66 23.53 10.16 -6.10
CA MET A 66 23.71 11.52 -5.57
C MET A 66 24.46 11.49 -4.23
N ALA A 67 24.16 10.51 -3.36
CA ALA A 67 24.87 10.33 -2.09
C ALA A 67 26.38 10.12 -2.32
N GLU A 68 26.74 9.33 -3.33
CA GLU A 68 28.13 9.10 -3.71
C GLU A 68 28.79 10.36 -4.28
N LYS A 69 28.12 11.06 -5.20
CA LYS A 69 28.62 12.30 -5.81
C LYS A 69 28.90 13.41 -4.80
N PHE A 70 28.05 13.55 -3.80
CA PHE A 70 28.16 14.58 -2.77
C PHE A 70 28.77 14.05 -1.45
N SER A 71 29.37 12.86 -1.48
CA SER A 71 30.04 12.30 -0.30
C SER A 71 31.32 13.06 0.08
N ALA A 72 31.97 13.68 -0.91
CA ALA A 72 33.16 14.50 -0.71
C ALA A 72 32.78 15.99 -0.58
N PRO A 73 33.53 16.77 0.23
CA PRO A 73 33.35 18.21 0.26
C PRO A 73 33.64 18.83 -1.12
N PRO A 74 32.93 19.91 -1.51
CA PRO A 74 33.21 20.61 -2.76
C PRO A 74 34.66 21.09 -2.84
N THR A 75 35.27 21.06 -4.03
CA THR A 75 36.61 21.59 -4.24
C THR A 75 36.66 23.08 -3.90
N PRO A 76 37.68 23.56 -3.16
CA PRO A 76 37.83 24.98 -2.86
C PRO A 76 37.90 25.83 -4.13
N ILE A 77 37.24 27.00 -4.12
CA ILE A 77 37.29 27.95 -5.23
C ILE A 77 38.62 28.72 -5.18
N ASP A 78 39.39 28.68 -6.26
CA ASP A 78 40.61 29.47 -6.41
C ASP A 78 40.30 30.91 -6.87
N PHE A 79 40.03 31.78 -5.91
CA PHE A 79 39.81 33.21 -6.16
C PHE A 79 41.10 33.93 -6.62
N ALA A 80 42.29 33.38 -6.38
CA ALA A 80 43.55 34.03 -6.76
C ALA A 80 43.81 33.90 -8.27
N ALA A 81 43.50 32.74 -8.87
CA ALA A 81 43.50 32.58 -10.33
C ALA A 81 42.39 33.43 -10.98
N ALA A 82 41.19 33.48 -10.39
CA ALA A 82 40.08 34.26 -10.91
C ALA A 82 40.36 35.77 -10.96
N LYS A 83 41.02 36.33 -9.93
CA LYS A 83 41.44 37.75 -9.91
C LYS A 83 42.45 38.11 -11.00
N LYS A 84 43.23 37.14 -11.52
CA LYS A 84 44.19 37.35 -12.61
C LYS A 84 43.56 37.24 -14.00
N SER A 85 42.50 36.44 -14.13
CA SER A 85 41.84 36.18 -15.41
C SER A 85 40.66 37.11 -15.70
N VAL A 86 39.99 37.61 -14.66
CA VAL A 86 38.77 38.44 -14.79
C VAL A 86 39.14 39.91 -14.73
N ARG A 87 38.69 40.68 -15.72
CA ARG A 87 38.95 42.13 -15.83
C ARG A 87 38.42 42.94 -14.64
N ASP A 88 37.29 42.51 -14.08
CA ASP A 88 36.64 43.19 -12.95
C ASP A 88 37.01 42.51 -11.62
N VAL A 89 38.09 42.99 -11.01
CA VAL A 89 38.62 42.46 -9.75
C VAL A 89 37.67 42.74 -8.58
N ALA A 90 36.94 43.86 -8.61
CA ALA A 90 35.99 44.23 -7.56
C ALA A 90 34.82 43.25 -7.47
N LEU A 91 34.37 42.72 -8.62
CA LEU A 91 33.36 41.66 -8.67
C LEU A 91 33.87 40.37 -8.00
N VAL A 92 35.11 39.96 -8.28
CA VAL A 92 35.70 38.74 -7.69
C VAL A 92 35.88 38.88 -6.18
N GLU A 93 36.24 40.06 -5.70
CA GLU A 93 36.34 40.34 -4.26
C GLU A 93 34.98 40.34 -3.54
N ALA A 94 33.93 40.89 -4.17
CA ALA A 94 32.58 40.83 -3.65
C ALA A 94 32.06 39.38 -3.55
N LEU A 95 32.34 38.55 -4.56
CA LEU A 95 32.00 37.13 -4.57
C LEU A 95 32.78 36.33 -3.53
N GLU A 96 34.08 36.60 -3.35
CA GLU A 96 34.89 35.98 -2.30
C GLU A 96 34.35 36.32 -0.90
N LYS A 97 33.93 37.58 -0.69
CA LYS A 97 33.32 38.03 0.57
C LYS A 97 31.97 37.35 0.81
N MET A 98 31.11 37.23 -0.21
CA MET A 98 29.86 36.49 -0.11
C MET A 98 30.10 35.01 0.23
N TYR A 99 31.00 34.34 -0.49
CA TYR A 99 31.34 32.93 -0.27
C TYR A 99 31.83 32.67 1.16
N LYS A 100 32.68 33.53 1.71
CA LYS A 100 33.18 33.41 3.09
C LYS A 100 32.11 33.73 4.14
N SER A 101 31.13 34.58 3.82
CA SER A 101 30.02 34.95 4.72
C SER A 101 28.90 33.90 4.76
N ALA A 102 28.75 33.11 3.70
CA ALA A 102 27.74 32.08 3.59
C ALA A 102 28.16 30.82 4.36
N LYS A 103 27.67 30.69 5.60
CA LYS A 103 27.71 29.45 6.37
C LYS A 103 26.27 28.92 6.48
N PRO A 104 25.77 28.20 5.46
CA PRO A 104 24.44 27.62 5.55
C PRO A 104 24.38 26.70 6.78
N PRO A 105 23.28 26.72 7.56
CA PRO A 105 23.11 25.78 8.65
C PRO A 105 23.18 24.35 8.09
N ALA A 106 23.84 23.46 8.83
CA ALA A 106 23.91 22.05 8.43
C ALA A 106 22.48 21.51 8.32
N GLU A 107 22.11 21.00 7.14
CA GLU A 107 20.81 20.39 6.95
C GLU A 107 20.66 19.21 7.92
N THR A 108 19.72 19.33 8.86
CA THR A 108 19.45 18.25 9.81
C THR A 108 18.66 17.17 9.09
N PHE A 109 19.30 16.04 8.81
CA PHE A 109 18.74 14.85 8.15
C PHE A 109 17.68 14.08 8.98
N ALA A 110 17.10 14.72 10.00
CA ALA A 110 16.09 14.15 10.86
C ALA A 110 14.70 14.38 10.25
N TRP A 111 13.94 13.31 10.06
CA TRP A 111 12.54 13.43 9.69
C TRP A 111 11.79 14.19 10.78
N SER A 112 10.81 15.00 10.40
CA SER A 112 9.93 15.64 11.37
C SER A 112 9.26 14.57 12.24
N ALA A 113 8.99 14.89 13.51
CA ALA A 113 8.30 13.96 14.40
C ALA A 113 6.92 13.56 13.85
N GLU A 114 6.25 14.48 13.15
CA GLU A 114 4.98 14.22 12.47
C GLU A 114 5.11 13.20 11.35
N ASP A 115 6.14 13.29 10.51
CA ASP A 115 6.34 12.34 9.42
C ASP A 115 6.68 10.94 9.95
N GLN A 116 7.46 10.87 11.02
CA GLN A 116 7.74 9.60 11.69
C GLN A 116 6.46 8.96 12.25
N ALA A 117 5.62 9.75 12.92
CA ALA A 117 4.34 9.28 13.46
C ALA A 117 3.40 8.80 12.36
N LYS A 118 3.25 9.56 11.26
CA LYS A 118 2.42 9.17 10.11
C LYS A 118 2.89 7.86 9.48
N LYS A 119 4.20 7.69 9.29
CA LYS A 119 4.74 6.45 8.72
C LYS A 119 4.62 5.26 9.68
N ALA A 120 4.75 5.47 10.98
CA ALA A 120 4.50 4.44 11.98
C ALA A 120 3.03 3.99 11.98
N GLN A 121 2.08 4.95 11.87
CA GLN A 121 0.66 4.64 11.78
C GLN A 121 0.32 3.80 10.54
N LEU A 122 0.86 4.15 9.36
CA LEU A 122 0.66 3.35 8.15
C LEU A 122 1.16 1.90 8.30
N VAL A 123 2.21 1.67 9.09
CA VAL A 123 2.71 0.32 9.37
C VAL A 123 1.75 -0.45 10.27
N GLU A 124 1.16 0.20 11.28
CA GLU A 124 0.18 -0.43 12.15
C GLU A 124 -1.14 -0.72 11.41
N ASP A 125 -1.62 0.20 10.57
CA ASP A 125 -2.79 -0.01 9.72
C ASP A 125 -2.57 -1.20 8.78
N ALA A 126 -1.41 -1.28 8.13
CA ALA A 126 -1.06 -2.41 7.25
C ALA A 126 -0.99 -3.76 7.99
N LYS A 127 -0.57 -3.78 9.26
CA LYS A 127 -0.59 -4.99 10.08
C LYS A 127 -2.02 -5.41 10.43
N ALA A 128 -2.89 -4.44 10.75
CA ALA A 128 -4.29 -4.70 11.03
C ALA A 128 -5.00 -5.28 9.79
N ASP A 129 -4.78 -4.68 8.61
CA ASP A 129 -5.33 -5.17 7.35
C ASP A 129 -4.82 -6.59 7.01
N MET A 130 -3.54 -6.87 7.27
CA MET A 130 -2.99 -8.21 7.07
C MET A 130 -3.64 -9.23 8.01
N ALA A 131 -3.88 -8.88 9.28
CA ALA A 131 -4.54 -9.77 10.23
C ALA A 131 -5.99 -10.06 9.83
N PHE A 132 -6.74 -9.01 9.46
CA PHE A 132 -8.12 -9.12 9.00
C PHE A 132 -8.22 -9.98 7.72
N THR A 133 -7.32 -9.75 6.75
CA THR A 133 -7.32 -10.53 5.50
C THR A 133 -7.02 -12.01 5.75
N LYS A 134 -6.14 -12.33 6.71
CA LYS A 134 -5.85 -13.72 7.08
C LYS A 134 -7.06 -14.42 7.71
N GLU A 135 -7.79 -13.74 8.58
CA GLU A 135 -9.03 -14.26 9.16
C GLU A 135 -10.07 -14.54 8.08
N MET A 136 -10.26 -13.60 7.15
CA MET A 136 -11.16 -13.80 6.01
C MET A 136 -10.76 -14.99 5.13
N ILE A 137 -9.47 -15.20 4.88
CA ILE A 137 -8.99 -16.35 4.09
C ILE A 137 -9.34 -17.65 4.81
N ASP A 138 -9.06 -17.76 6.12
CA ASP A 138 -9.35 -18.96 6.90
C ASP A 138 -10.86 -19.28 6.92
N ASP A 139 -11.71 -18.26 7.10
CA ASP A 139 -13.16 -18.46 7.07
C ASP A 139 -13.69 -18.83 5.68
N THR A 140 -13.13 -18.22 4.62
CA THR A 140 -13.49 -18.58 3.24
C THR A 140 -13.05 -20.01 2.91
N GLU A 141 -11.90 -20.44 3.38
CA GLU A 141 -11.42 -21.82 3.19
C GLU A 141 -12.33 -22.83 3.88
N LYS A 142 -12.79 -22.55 5.11
CA LYS A 142 -13.80 -23.37 5.79
C LYS A 142 -15.11 -23.42 5.03
N GLU A 143 -15.57 -22.30 4.49
CA GLU A 143 -16.79 -22.23 3.68
C GLU A 143 -16.65 -23.04 2.38
N ILE A 144 -15.50 -22.97 1.70
CA ILE A 144 -15.22 -23.80 0.52
C ILE A 144 -15.27 -25.28 0.86
N VAL A 145 -14.70 -25.69 2.00
CA VAL A 145 -14.77 -27.09 2.46
C VAL A 145 -16.21 -27.50 2.74
N TYR A 146 -16.98 -26.66 3.44
CA TYR A 146 -18.40 -26.89 3.70
C TYR A 146 -19.19 -27.06 2.40
N MET A 147 -19.00 -26.16 1.42
CA MET A 147 -19.68 -26.23 0.12
C MET A 147 -19.27 -27.46 -0.68
N ARG A 148 -18.01 -27.91 -0.60
CA ARG A 148 -17.55 -29.12 -1.29
C ARG A 148 -18.17 -30.37 -0.71
N LEU A 149 -18.29 -30.45 0.62
CA LEU A 149 -18.86 -31.61 1.32
C LEU A 149 -20.39 -31.66 1.19
N ASN A 150 -21.07 -30.51 1.23
CA ASN A 150 -22.52 -30.40 1.15
C ASN A 150 -23.01 -30.09 -0.27
N LYS A 151 -22.20 -30.36 -1.29
CA LYS A 151 -22.62 -30.15 -2.68
C LYS A 151 -23.74 -31.13 -2.99
N THR A 152 -24.86 -30.58 -3.46
CA THR A 152 -26.01 -31.38 -3.91
C THR A 152 -25.61 -32.27 -5.09
N THR A 153 -25.51 -33.58 -4.86
CA THR A 153 -25.25 -34.58 -5.91
C THR A 153 -26.53 -35.27 -6.34
N ARG A 154 -26.52 -35.94 -7.50
CA ARG A 154 -27.69 -36.64 -8.04
C ARG A 154 -28.24 -37.73 -7.10
N ASP A 155 -27.40 -38.27 -6.23
CA ASP A 155 -27.75 -39.33 -5.28
C ASP A 155 -28.27 -38.80 -3.93
N MET A 156 -28.31 -37.49 -3.74
CA MET A 156 -28.77 -36.87 -2.50
C MET A 156 -30.31 -36.91 -2.43
N SER A 157 -30.86 -37.35 -1.30
CA SER A 157 -32.30 -37.48 -1.13
C SER A 157 -32.95 -36.14 -0.75
N VAL A 158 -34.29 -36.06 -0.92
CA VAL A 158 -35.07 -34.88 -0.50
C VAL A 158 -34.97 -34.67 1.01
N ASN A 159 -34.85 -35.74 1.80
CA ASN A 159 -34.68 -35.63 3.25
C ASN A 159 -33.32 -35.04 3.62
N ASP A 160 -32.23 -35.46 2.95
CA ASP A 160 -30.90 -34.87 3.16
C ASP A 160 -30.92 -33.37 2.84
N MET A 161 -31.69 -32.96 1.82
CA MET A 161 -31.84 -31.56 1.46
C MET A 161 -32.62 -30.74 2.51
N LYS A 162 -33.63 -31.36 3.17
CA LYS A 162 -34.33 -30.75 4.31
C LYS A 162 -33.42 -30.58 5.54
N GLU A 163 -32.46 -31.49 5.74
CA GLU A 163 -31.49 -31.39 6.83
C GLU A 163 -30.41 -30.32 6.58
N ILE A 164 -29.97 -30.16 5.33
CA ILE A 164 -28.97 -29.15 4.94
C ILE A 164 -29.59 -27.74 4.91
N TYR A 165 -30.86 -27.61 4.50
CA TYR A 165 -31.58 -26.33 4.37
C TYR A 165 -32.90 -26.34 5.15
N PRO A 166 -32.85 -26.26 6.49
CA PRO A 166 -34.04 -26.36 7.34
C PRO A 166 -34.99 -25.17 7.21
N ASP A 167 -34.48 -24.01 6.81
CA ASP A 167 -35.26 -22.80 6.52
C ASP A 167 -36.15 -22.98 5.29
N ILE A 168 -35.61 -23.56 4.22
CA ILE A 168 -36.38 -23.91 3.01
C ILE A 168 -37.41 -24.99 3.34
N ALA A 169 -37.05 -25.98 4.17
CA ALA A 169 -37.98 -27.01 4.60
C ALA A 169 -39.17 -26.43 5.38
N GLU A 170 -38.91 -25.51 6.32
CA GLU A 170 -39.94 -24.84 7.11
C GLU A 170 -40.84 -23.94 6.22
N GLU A 171 -40.26 -23.23 5.26
CA GLU A 171 -41.03 -22.44 4.28
C GLU A 171 -41.99 -23.33 3.47
N VAL A 172 -41.48 -24.45 2.93
CA VAL A 172 -42.30 -25.37 2.13
C VAL A 172 -43.46 -25.96 2.94
N GLU A 173 -43.24 -26.37 4.20
CA GLU A 173 -44.33 -26.89 5.04
C GLU A 173 -45.37 -25.80 5.34
N ASN A 174 -44.95 -24.57 5.63
CA ASN A 174 -45.85 -23.44 5.84
C ASN A 174 -46.70 -23.12 4.59
N GLU A 175 -46.11 -23.20 3.40
CA GLU A 175 -46.83 -23.00 2.13
C GLU A 175 -47.85 -24.10 1.86
N ILE A 176 -47.52 -25.35 2.22
CA ILE A 176 -48.45 -26.48 2.12
C ILE A 176 -49.64 -26.27 3.08
N GLU A 177 -49.39 -25.86 4.32
CA GLU A 177 -50.42 -25.60 5.33
C GLU A 177 -51.36 -24.45 4.91
N ASN A 178 -50.78 -23.35 4.40
CA ASN A 178 -51.53 -22.17 3.98
C ASN A 178 -52.13 -22.28 2.56
N ARG A 179 -51.88 -23.40 1.86
CA ARG A 179 -52.34 -23.66 0.49
C ARG A 179 -51.83 -22.62 -0.51
N GLU A 180 -50.58 -22.21 -0.36
CA GLU A 180 -49.92 -21.18 -1.18
C GLU A 180 -49.13 -21.79 -2.36
N TRP A 181 -49.71 -22.78 -3.03
CA TRP A 181 -49.09 -23.62 -4.08
C TRP A 181 -48.42 -22.90 -5.25
N PHE A 182 -48.73 -21.61 -5.44
CA PHE A 182 -48.28 -20.83 -6.59
C PHE A 182 -47.58 -19.52 -6.21
N LYS A 183 -47.26 -19.32 -4.93
CA LYS A 183 -46.62 -18.10 -4.40
C LYS A 183 -45.40 -17.67 -5.23
N ASP A 184 -44.55 -18.62 -5.62
CA ASP A 184 -43.31 -18.37 -6.39
C ASP A 184 -43.49 -18.38 -7.92
N THR A 185 -44.68 -18.69 -8.42
CA THR A 185 -44.93 -18.86 -9.88
C THR A 185 -45.82 -17.78 -10.49
N LEU A 186 -46.62 -17.07 -9.68
CA LEU A 186 -47.63 -16.12 -10.17
C LEU A 186 -47.16 -14.66 -10.27
N ASN A 187 -45.94 -14.33 -9.85
CA ASN A 187 -45.37 -12.99 -10.04
C ASN A 187 -44.58 -12.92 -11.36
N LYS A 188 -45.30 -12.69 -12.47
CA LYS A 188 -44.79 -12.16 -13.74
C LYS A 188 -45.71 -11.08 -14.27
#